data_AF-H5TQ59-F1
#
_entry.id   AF-H5TQ59-F1
#
_cell.length_a   1.000
_cell.length_b   1.000
_cell.length_c   1.000
_cell.angle_alpha   90.00
_cell.angle_beta   90.00
_cell.angle_gamma   90.00
#
_symmetry.space_group_name_H-M   'P 1'
#
loop_
_entity.id
_entity.type
_entity.pdbx_description
1 polymer ?
#
loop_
_entity_poly.entity_id
_entity_poly.type
_entity_poly.pdbx_seq_one_letter_code
_entity_poly.pdbx_strand_id
1 'polypeptide(L)'
;MTDVDLATERRDIADALLTALDRRHEVLDAIVDADDHAQAVSAIADLLGKSQIGASAILDMKLDQLTKDERRRNQTELDDLNHQLTFTLAERPASSGDTVTLRAFSPTDDAELFAERTRELGVAGDGSGQPAREIDQEIAQAAGRVDEEEAAWLVVTDGDDKVGFVFGELTDGEVDVRVWIHPDFRKQGYATAAMRKARSEMAGYFPGVPMVVRAPGV
;
A
#
# COMPACT_ATOMS: atom_id res chain seq x y z
N MET A 1 5.27 4.63 -3.74
CA MET A 1 4.44 4.09 -4.84
C MET A 1 4.85 2.65 -5.04
N THR A 2 3.91 1.73 -4.98
CA THR A 2 4.16 0.32 -5.30
C THR A 2 4.16 0.08 -6.80
N ASP A 3 4.62 -1.10 -7.22
CA ASP A 3 4.49 -1.55 -8.61
C ASP A 3 3.03 -1.59 -9.07
N VAL A 4 2.08 -1.87 -8.16
CA VAL A 4 0.64 -1.86 -8.47
C VAL A 4 0.12 -0.44 -8.66
N ASP A 5 0.54 0.51 -7.80
CA ASP A 5 0.17 1.91 -7.94
C ASP A 5 0.71 2.48 -9.27
N LEU A 6 1.98 2.18 -9.59
CA LEU A 6 2.62 2.54 -10.85
C LEU A 6 1.90 1.93 -12.05
N ALA A 7 1.56 0.64 -11.99
CA ALA A 7 0.82 -0.03 -13.06
C ALA A 7 -0.59 0.54 -13.23
N THR A 8 -1.26 0.91 -12.14
CA THR A 8 -2.60 1.52 -12.16
C THR A 8 -2.55 2.91 -12.79
N GLU A 9 -1.61 3.75 -12.36
CA GLU A 9 -1.41 5.09 -12.93
C GLU A 9 -1.06 5.01 -14.43
N ARG A 10 -0.17 4.07 -14.81
CA ARG A 10 0.19 3.86 -16.21
C ARG A 10 -0.98 3.37 -17.04
N ARG A 11 -1.81 2.49 -16.46
CA ARG A 11 -3.03 1.97 -17.09
C ARG A 11 -4.05 3.08 -17.33
N ASP A 12 -4.23 3.97 -16.36
CA ASP A 12 -5.11 5.13 -16.49
C ASP A 12 -4.63 6.10 -17.58
N ILE A 13 -3.33 6.32 -17.72
CA ILE A 13 -2.76 7.10 -18.82
C ILE A 13 -3.01 6.42 -20.18
N ALA A 14 -2.69 5.14 -20.32
CA ALA A 14 -2.88 4.41 -21.58
C ALA A 14 -4.35 4.39 -22.04
N ASP A 15 -5.27 4.17 -21.10
CA ASP A 15 -6.71 4.23 -21.33
C ASP A 15 -7.20 5.63 -21.72
N ALA A 16 -6.68 6.68 -21.07
CA ALA A 16 -6.99 8.07 -21.44
C ALA A 16 -6.52 8.39 -22.87
N LEU A 17 -5.29 8.02 -23.23
CA LEU A 17 -4.74 8.23 -24.57
C LEU A 17 -5.57 7.56 -25.65
N LEU A 18 -5.98 6.29 -25.45
CA LEU A 18 -6.84 5.58 -26.40
C LEU A 18 -8.23 6.22 -26.52
N THR A 19 -8.84 6.59 -25.39
CA THR A 19 -10.14 7.27 -25.36
C THR A 19 -10.08 8.60 -26.12
N ALA A 20 -9.00 9.37 -25.96
CA ALA A 20 -8.81 10.64 -26.64
C ALA A 20 -8.69 10.47 -28.16
N LEU A 21 -8.00 9.42 -28.63
CA LEU A 21 -7.87 9.13 -30.06
C LEU A 21 -9.20 8.76 -30.72
N ASP A 22 -10.11 8.14 -29.96
CA ASP A 22 -11.47 7.83 -30.43
C ASP A 22 -12.39 9.05 -30.50
N ARG A 23 -12.15 10.04 -29.62
CA ARG A 23 -12.89 11.31 -29.56
C ARG A 23 -12.05 12.50 -30.02
N ARG A 24 -11.11 12.29 -30.94
CA ARG A 24 -10.08 13.28 -31.32
C ARG A 24 -10.61 14.66 -31.70
N HIS A 25 -11.78 14.73 -32.33
CA HIS A 25 -12.37 16.00 -32.75
C HIS A 25 -12.85 16.80 -31.54
N GLU A 26 -13.60 16.15 -30.65
CA GLU A 26 -14.09 16.75 -29.41
C GLU A 26 -12.94 17.18 -28.49
N VAL A 27 -11.87 16.37 -28.43
CA VAL A 27 -10.66 16.69 -27.67
C VAL A 27 -9.96 17.93 -28.24
N LEU A 28 -9.79 18.00 -29.57
CA LEU A 28 -9.20 19.18 -30.22
C LEU A 28 -10.05 20.43 -30.03
N ASP A 29 -11.38 20.31 -30.12
CA ASP A 29 -12.29 21.42 -29.88
C ASP A 29 -12.16 21.92 -28.43
N ALA A 30 -12.14 21.02 -27.44
CA ALA A 30 -11.95 21.38 -26.03
C ALA A 30 -10.58 22.03 -25.75
N ILE A 31 -9.52 21.64 -26.46
CA ILE A 31 -8.20 22.27 -26.35
C ILE A 31 -8.21 23.69 -26.92
N VAL A 32 -8.86 23.89 -28.06
CA VAL A 32 -8.92 25.19 -28.75
C VAL A 32 -9.81 26.19 -28.01
N ASP A 33 -10.86 25.71 -27.34
CA ASP A 33 -11.77 26.54 -26.55
C ASP A 33 -11.16 26.98 -25.19
N ALA A 34 -10.04 26.39 -24.76
CA ALA A 34 -9.38 26.73 -23.52
C ALA A 34 -8.38 27.90 -23.66
N ASP A 35 -8.38 28.80 -22.69
CA ASP A 35 -7.50 29.97 -22.58
C ASP A 35 -6.05 29.58 -22.28
N ASP A 36 -5.86 28.51 -21.50
CA ASP A 36 -4.54 28.06 -21.07
C ASP A 36 -4.43 26.54 -20.89
N HIS A 37 -3.20 26.09 -20.64
CA HIS A 37 -2.88 24.67 -20.44
C HIS A 37 -3.68 24.03 -19.29
N ALA A 38 -3.82 24.72 -18.16
CA ALA A 38 -4.51 24.15 -17.00
C ALA A 38 -6.00 23.99 -17.27
N GLN A 39 -6.61 24.97 -17.94
CA GLN A 39 -8.01 24.90 -18.34
C GLN A 39 -8.23 23.80 -19.40
N ALA A 40 -7.32 23.64 -20.37
CA ALA A 40 -7.39 22.56 -21.36
C ALA A 40 -7.34 21.18 -20.70
N VAL A 41 -6.41 20.96 -19.76
CA VAL A 41 -6.33 19.69 -19.00
C VAL A 41 -7.62 19.43 -18.23
N SER A 42 -8.18 20.43 -17.54
CA SER A 42 -9.45 20.26 -16.83
C SER A 42 -10.61 19.93 -17.78
N ALA A 43 -10.70 20.64 -18.91
CA ALA A 43 -11.75 20.42 -19.89
C ALA A 43 -11.67 19.01 -20.52
N ILE A 44 -10.47 18.51 -20.83
CA ILE A 44 -10.26 17.15 -21.33
C ILE A 44 -10.63 16.11 -20.27
N ALA A 45 -10.21 16.32 -19.01
CA ALA A 45 -10.52 15.42 -17.91
C ALA A 45 -12.04 15.27 -17.73
N ASP A 46 -12.76 16.39 -17.73
CA ASP A 46 -14.21 16.43 -17.59
C ASP A 46 -14.92 15.82 -18.82
N LEU A 47 -14.48 16.17 -20.04
CA LEU A 47 -15.05 15.66 -21.29
C LEU A 47 -14.95 14.14 -21.40
N LEU A 48 -13.82 13.56 -21.01
CA LEU A 48 -13.52 12.14 -21.17
C LEU A 48 -13.79 11.31 -19.91
N GLY A 49 -14.09 11.96 -18.78
CA GLY A 49 -14.22 11.29 -17.47
C GLY A 49 -12.92 10.60 -17.04
N LYS A 50 -11.77 11.26 -17.23
CA LYS A 50 -10.43 10.73 -16.95
C LYS A 50 -9.74 11.49 -15.83
N SER A 51 -8.67 10.90 -15.28
CA SER A 51 -7.84 11.57 -14.28
C SER A 51 -7.11 12.78 -14.85
N GLN A 52 -6.75 13.73 -13.99
CA GLN A 52 -5.95 14.91 -14.37
C GLN A 52 -4.60 14.51 -15.00
N ILE A 53 -3.98 13.43 -14.51
CA ILE A 53 -2.72 12.90 -15.07
C ILE A 53 -2.95 12.36 -16.48
N GLY A 54 -4.02 11.59 -16.70
CA GLY A 54 -4.38 11.10 -18.04
C GLY A 54 -4.70 12.24 -19.01
N ALA A 55 -5.43 13.27 -18.55
CA ALA A 55 -5.72 14.45 -19.34
C ALA A 55 -4.48 15.29 -19.69
N SER A 56 -3.55 15.45 -18.76
CA SER A 56 -2.25 16.10 -19.02
C SER A 56 -1.47 15.32 -20.07
N ALA A 57 -1.40 13.99 -19.95
CA ALA A 57 -0.69 13.15 -20.92
C ALA A 57 -1.31 13.24 -22.33
N ILE A 58 -2.62 13.43 -22.45
CA ILE A 58 -3.29 13.67 -23.73
C ILE A 58 -2.82 14.99 -24.35
N LEU A 59 -2.78 16.06 -23.55
CA LEU A 59 -2.37 17.38 -24.02
C LEU A 59 -0.89 17.44 -24.40
N ASP A 60 -0.05 16.68 -23.69
CA ASP A 60 1.39 16.55 -23.94
C ASP A 60 1.74 15.60 -25.12
N MET A 61 0.75 14.99 -25.77
CA MET A 61 1.00 14.11 -26.92
C MET A 61 1.66 14.86 -28.07
N LYS A 62 2.67 14.22 -28.65
CA LYS A 62 3.27 14.63 -29.92
C LYS A 62 2.45 14.11 -31.10
N LEU A 63 2.50 14.82 -32.22
CA LEU A 63 1.70 14.48 -33.41
C LEU A 63 2.08 13.11 -34.03
N ASP A 64 3.30 12.63 -33.85
CA ASP A 64 3.73 11.28 -34.27
C ASP A 64 3.07 10.16 -33.43
N GLN A 65 2.67 10.47 -32.19
CA GLN A 65 1.93 9.56 -31.30
C GLN A 65 0.47 9.35 -31.71
N LEU A 66 -0.04 10.11 -32.68
CA LEU A 66 -1.40 9.95 -33.25
C LEU A 66 -1.47 8.88 -34.34
N THR A 67 -0.34 8.28 -34.73
CA THR A 67 -0.31 7.28 -35.81
C THR A 67 -1.02 5.98 -35.40
N LYS A 68 -1.43 5.20 -36.41
CA LYS A 68 -2.07 3.89 -36.17
C LYS A 68 -1.16 2.91 -35.41
N ASP A 69 0.16 3.03 -35.59
CA ASP A 69 1.10 2.14 -34.93
C ASP A 69 1.26 2.47 -33.45
N GLU A 70 1.35 3.75 -33.09
CA GLU A 70 1.38 4.19 -31.68
C GLU A 70 0.05 3.86 -30.97
N ARG A 71 -1.09 4.03 -31.67
CA ARG A 71 -2.39 3.58 -31.14
C ARG A 71 -2.41 2.08 -30.82
N ARG A 72 -1.87 1.23 -31.69
CA ARG A 72 -1.78 -0.22 -31.44
C ARG A 72 -0.88 -0.52 -30.25
N ARG A 73 0.24 0.19 -30.10
CA ARG A 73 1.12 0.05 -28.94
C ARG A 73 0.42 0.41 -27.63
N ASN A 74 -0.29 1.53 -27.60
CA ASN A 74 -1.07 1.94 -26.42
C ASN A 74 -2.15 0.89 -26.08
N GLN A 75 -2.79 0.28 -27.09
CA GLN A 75 -3.76 -0.80 -26.87
C GLN A 75 -3.09 -2.04 -26.27
N THR A 76 -1.98 -2.50 -26.83
CA THR A 76 -1.23 -3.65 -26.29
C THR A 76 -0.74 -3.39 -24.88
N GLU A 77 -0.22 -2.20 -24.61
CA GLU A 77 0.19 -1.80 -23.27
C GLU A 77 -0.99 -1.80 -22.29
N LEU A 78 -2.15 -1.26 -22.68
CA LEU A 78 -3.35 -1.28 -21.85
C LEU A 78 -3.82 -2.72 -21.57
N ASP A 79 -3.81 -3.59 -22.58
CA ASP A 79 -4.19 -5.00 -22.43
C ASP A 79 -3.24 -5.72 -21.46
N ASP A 80 -1.93 -5.53 -21.61
CA ASP A 80 -0.90 -6.12 -20.74
C ASP A 80 -1.05 -5.64 -19.29
N LEU A 81 -1.26 -4.34 -19.09
CA LEU A 81 -1.47 -3.74 -17.77
C LEU A 81 -2.75 -4.28 -17.11
N ASN A 82 -3.84 -4.42 -17.87
CA ASN A 82 -5.08 -5.00 -17.34
C ASN A 82 -4.87 -6.47 -16.93
N HIS A 83 -4.11 -7.26 -17.69
CA HIS A 83 -3.76 -8.63 -17.30
C HIS A 83 -2.91 -8.66 -16.02
N GLN A 84 -1.89 -7.80 -15.93
CA GLN A 84 -1.02 -7.71 -14.76
C GLN A 84 -1.80 -7.30 -13.51
N LEU A 85 -2.66 -6.27 -13.60
CA LEU A 85 -3.46 -5.80 -12.47
C LEU A 85 -4.49 -6.85 -12.04
N THR A 86 -5.17 -7.50 -12.99
CA THR A 86 -6.11 -8.59 -12.69
C THR A 86 -5.42 -9.73 -11.96
N PHE A 87 -4.25 -10.16 -12.44
CA PHE A 87 -3.48 -11.22 -11.81
C PHE A 87 -2.98 -10.82 -10.41
N THR A 88 -2.49 -9.59 -10.26
CA THR A 88 -1.96 -9.11 -8.99
C THR A 88 -3.07 -8.97 -7.94
N LEU A 89 -4.25 -8.49 -8.33
CA LEU A 89 -5.42 -8.42 -7.44
C LEU A 89 -5.95 -9.82 -7.08
N ALA A 90 -5.91 -10.78 -8.01
CA ALA A 90 -6.36 -12.14 -7.76
C ALA A 90 -5.42 -12.92 -6.83
N GLU A 91 -4.09 -12.77 -6.99
CA GLU A 91 -3.13 -13.47 -6.15
C GLU A 91 -2.83 -12.74 -4.84
N ARG A 92 -2.93 -11.40 -4.84
CA ARG A 92 -2.50 -10.55 -3.73
C ARG A 92 -3.48 -9.39 -3.49
N PRO A 93 -4.71 -9.70 -3.05
CA PRO A 93 -5.80 -8.72 -2.92
C PRO A 93 -5.43 -7.52 -2.02
N ALA A 94 -4.56 -7.72 -1.03
CA ALA A 94 -4.16 -6.67 -0.11
C ALA A 94 -2.96 -5.82 -0.58
N SER A 95 -2.41 -6.04 -1.78
CA SER A 95 -1.20 -5.33 -2.26
C SER A 95 -1.42 -3.83 -2.44
N SER A 96 -2.63 -3.44 -2.85
CA SER A 96 -3.04 -2.02 -2.91
C SER A 96 -3.03 -1.40 -1.50
N GLY A 97 -3.42 -2.17 -0.48
CA GLY A 97 -3.35 -1.77 0.93
C GLY A 97 -4.42 -0.77 1.37
N ASP A 98 -5.43 -0.52 0.54
CA ASP A 98 -6.48 0.47 0.79
C ASP A 98 -7.39 0.09 1.96
N THR A 99 -7.71 -1.20 2.08
CA THR A 99 -8.61 -1.74 3.13
C THR A 99 -7.88 -2.13 4.42
N VAL A 100 -6.56 -2.31 4.33
CA VAL A 100 -5.70 -2.68 5.48
C VAL A 100 -5.61 -1.51 6.44
N THR A 101 -5.84 -1.72 7.73
CA THR A 101 -5.68 -0.70 8.78
C THR A 101 -4.76 -1.22 9.88
N LEU A 102 -4.18 -0.29 10.64
CA LEU A 102 -3.40 -0.59 11.83
C LEU A 102 -4.13 0.02 13.02
N ARG A 103 -4.25 -0.73 14.10
CA ARG A 103 -4.78 -0.24 15.38
C ARG A 103 -3.93 -0.73 16.53
N ALA A 104 -3.99 -0.04 17.66
CA ALA A 104 -3.32 -0.49 18.88
C ALA A 104 -3.75 -1.91 19.28
N PHE A 105 -2.78 -2.68 19.77
CA PHE A 105 -2.99 -4.00 20.37
C PHE A 105 -3.86 -3.89 21.63
N SER A 106 -4.85 -4.77 21.73
CA SER A 106 -5.70 -4.96 22.90
C SER A 106 -5.34 -6.30 23.57
N PRO A 107 -4.82 -6.28 24.82
CA PRO A 107 -4.50 -7.49 25.57
C PRO A 107 -5.65 -8.51 25.66
N THR A 108 -6.90 -8.04 25.71
CA THR A 108 -8.07 -8.91 25.81
C THR A 108 -8.55 -9.38 24.45
N ASP A 109 -8.62 -8.48 23.47
CA ASP A 109 -9.26 -8.82 22.19
C ASP A 109 -8.32 -9.59 21.27
N ASP A 110 -7.00 -9.37 21.40
CA ASP A 110 -5.99 -9.87 20.46
C ASP A 110 -5.13 -10.99 21.03
N ALA A 111 -5.47 -11.49 22.22
CA ALA A 111 -4.75 -12.57 22.90
C ALA A 111 -4.63 -13.83 22.05
N GLU A 112 -5.71 -14.23 21.35
CA GLU A 112 -5.72 -15.42 20.50
C GLU A 112 -4.74 -15.31 19.33
N LEU A 113 -4.77 -14.18 18.61
CA LEU A 113 -3.85 -13.90 17.50
C LEU A 113 -2.40 -13.87 17.99
N PHE A 114 -2.15 -13.27 19.15
CA PHE A 114 -0.82 -13.22 19.74
C PHE A 114 -0.34 -14.62 20.17
N ALA A 115 -1.24 -15.46 20.71
CA ALA A 115 -0.93 -16.84 21.04
C ALA A 115 -0.56 -17.67 19.80
N GLU A 116 -1.21 -17.44 18.66
CA GLU A 116 -0.86 -18.09 17.39
C GLU A 116 0.52 -17.70 16.89
N ARG A 117 0.82 -16.39 16.87
CA ARG A 117 2.16 -15.87 16.53
C ARG A 117 3.23 -16.47 17.43
N THR A 118 2.97 -16.53 18.73
CA THR A 118 3.92 -17.02 19.72
C THR A 118 4.14 -18.53 19.61
N ARG A 119 3.07 -19.30 19.34
CA ARG A 119 3.17 -20.74 19.06
C ARG A 119 3.97 -21.03 17.80
N GLU A 120 3.81 -20.21 16.76
CA GLU A 120 4.53 -20.38 15.50
C GLU A 120 6.03 -20.07 15.65
N LEU A 121 6.34 -18.90 16.21
CA LEU A 121 7.73 -18.41 16.24
C LEU A 121 8.54 -18.95 17.42
N GLY A 122 7.88 -19.34 18.52
CA GLY A 122 8.51 -19.86 19.73
C GLY A 122 9.38 -18.84 20.50
N VAL A 123 9.40 -17.58 20.07
CA VAL A 123 10.19 -16.50 20.66
C VAL A 123 9.30 -15.43 21.28
N ALA A 124 9.84 -14.68 22.24
CA ALA A 124 9.16 -13.56 22.87
C ALA A 124 8.69 -12.49 21.86
N GLY A 125 7.65 -11.75 22.24
CA GLY A 125 7.12 -10.67 21.41
C GLY A 125 8.07 -9.47 21.30
N ASP A 126 8.83 -9.21 22.36
CA ASP A 126 9.73 -8.05 22.54
C ASP A 126 10.90 -7.95 21.55
N GLY A 127 11.16 -8.99 20.76
CA GLY A 127 12.24 -8.99 19.77
C GLY A 127 13.63 -9.27 20.30
N SER A 128 13.74 -9.64 21.57
CA SER A 128 15.00 -10.11 22.17
C SER A 128 15.50 -11.43 21.58
N GLY A 129 14.66 -12.17 20.85
CA GLY A 129 14.96 -13.50 20.35
C GLY A 129 14.97 -14.58 21.44
N GLN A 130 14.63 -14.23 22.69
CA GLN A 130 14.52 -15.21 23.77
C GLN A 130 13.31 -16.13 23.55
N PRO A 131 13.32 -17.35 24.11
CA PRO A 131 12.14 -18.22 24.10
C PRO A 131 10.93 -17.52 24.72
N ALA A 132 9.76 -17.74 24.12
CA ALA A 132 8.51 -17.18 24.65
C ALA A 132 8.17 -17.75 26.03
N ARG A 133 7.61 -16.90 26.88
CA ARG A 133 7.01 -17.30 28.16
C ARG A 133 5.55 -17.70 27.96
N GLU A 134 4.87 -18.00 29.06
CA GLU A 134 3.42 -18.18 29.07
C GLU A 134 2.72 -16.94 28.50
N ILE A 135 1.65 -17.16 27.74
CA ILE A 135 0.99 -16.10 26.95
C ILE A 135 0.55 -14.92 27.82
N ASP A 136 -0.02 -15.16 29.00
CA ASP A 136 -0.44 -14.09 29.90
C ASP A 136 0.74 -13.22 30.38
N GLN A 137 1.92 -13.82 30.54
CA GLN A 137 3.13 -13.10 30.94
C GLN A 137 3.69 -12.27 29.79
N GLU A 138 3.69 -12.82 28.57
CA GLU A 138 4.11 -12.10 27.37
C GLU A 138 3.17 -10.91 27.09
N ILE A 139 1.85 -11.10 27.23
CA ILE A 139 0.86 -10.04 27.06
C ILE A 139 1.03 -8.95 28.13
N ALA A 140 1.23 -9.33 29.40
CA ALA A 140 1.47 -8.37 30.47
C ALA A 140 2.77 -7.58 30.26
N GLN A 141 3.84 -8.24 29.81
CA GLN A 141 5.11 -7.58 29.46
C GLN A 141 4.91 -6.61 28.28
N ALA A 142 4.17 -7.02 27.26
CA ALA A 142 3.86 -6.18 26.12
C ALA A 142 3.10 -4.91 26.52
N ALA A 143 2.03 -5.08 27.31
CA ALA A 143 1.23 -3.96 27.80
C ALA A 143 2.07 -2.99 28.63
N GLY A 144 2.90 -3.50 29.55
CA GLY A 144 3.79 -2.66 30.35
C GLY A 144 4.75 -1.83 29.51
N ARG A 145 5.34 -2.42 28.46
CA ARG A 145 6.29 -1.70 27.59
C ARG A 145 5.62 -0.70 26.66
N VAL A 146 4.37 -0.94 26.27
CA VAL A 146 3.56 0.06 25.57
C VAL A 146 3.22 1.22 26.51
N ASP A 147 2.83 0.95 27.76
CA ASP A 147 2.54 1.97 28.77
C ASP A 147 3.78 2.79 29.16
N GLU A 148 4.97 2.17 29.15
CA GLU A 148 6.27 2.82 29.40
C GLU A 148 6.85 3.54 28.16
N GLU A 149 6.10 3.58 27.05
CA GLU A 149 6.54 4.17 25.77
C GLU A 149 7.85 3.56 25.23
N GLU A 150 8.13 2.29 25.55
CA GLU A 150 9.27 1.53 25.06
C GLU A 150 8.92 0.65 23.85
N ALA A 151 7.63 0.48 23.57
CA ALA A 151 7.14 -0.32 22.46
C ALA A 151 5.83 0.24 21.89
N ALA A 152 5.56 -0.05 20.63
CA ALA A 152 4.26 0.14 20.01
C ALA A 152 3.87 -1.13 19.27
N TRP A 153 2.80 -1.79 19.73
CA TRP A 153 2.30 -3.02 19.14
C TRP A 153 0.98 -2.74 18.45
N LEU A 154 0.92 -3.01 17.15
CA LEU A 154 -0.23 -2.74 16.31
C LEU A 154 -0.75 -4.03 15.71
N VAL A 155 -2.07 -4.18 15.70
CA VAL A 155 -2.75 -5.25 14.97
C VAL A 155 -3.01 -4.76 13.54
N VAL A 156 -2.67 -5.61 12.58
CA VAL A 156 -3.03 -5.42 11.18
C VAL A 156 -4.44 -5.98 11.01
N THR A 157 -5.37 -5.15 10.54
CA THR A 157 -6.74 -5.55 10.26
C THR A 157 -7.10 -5.28 8.80
N ASP A 158 -8.01 -6.08 8.24
CA ASP A 158 -8.62 -5.86 6.94
C ASP A 158 -10.13 -6.11 7.06
N GLY A 159 -10.92 -5.03 7.09
CA GLY A 159 -12.30 -5.12 7.55
C GLY A 159 -12.37 -5.64 8.99
N ASP A 160 -13.10 -6.74 9.21
CA ASP A 160 -13.25 -7.39 10.52
C ASP A 160 -12.15 -8.43 10.81
N ASP A 161 -11.33 -8.78 9.80
CA ASP A 161 -10.29 -9.80 9.94
C ASP A 161 -9.04 -9.25 10.61
N LYS A 162 -8.47 -10.02 11.56
CA LYS A 162 -7.18 -9.72 12.18
C LYS A 162 -6.09 -10.51 11.47
N VAL A 163 -5.33 -9.85 10.60
CA VAL A 163 -4.44 -10.51 9.63
C VAL A 163 -3.00 -10.64 10.13
N GLY A 164 -2.61 -9.91 11.19
CA GLY A 164 -1.26 -10.01 11.75
C GLY A 164 -0.91 -8.90 12.73
N PHE A 165 0.40 -8.71 12.92
CA PHE A 165 0.97 -7.72 13.84
C PHE A 165 2.09 -6.90 13.18
N VAL A 166 2.20 -5.65 13.63
CA VAL A 166 3.40 -4.82 13.53
C VAL A 166 3.92 -4.57 14.94
N PHE A 167 5.17 -4.91 15.18
CA PHE A 167 5.87 -4.66 16.44
C PHE A 167 6.90 -3.57 16.20
N GLY A 168 6.82 -2.48 16.97
CA GLY A 168 7.86 -1.45 17.08
C GLY A 168 8.48 -1.52 18.46
N GLU A 169 9.79 -1.70 18.52
CA GLU A 169 10.55 -1.83 19.77
C GLU A 169 11.59 -0.73 19.84
N LEU A 170 11.53 0.13 20.85
CA LEU A 170 12.52 1.17 21.06
C LEU A 170 13.77 0.54 21.68
N THR A 171 14.90 0.55 20.97
CA THR A 171 16.17 0.02 21.42
C THR A 171 17.29 0.95 20.98
N ASP A 172 18.14 1.37 21.91
CA ASP A 172 19.31 2.23 21.65
C ASP A 172 19.02 3.52 20.87
N GLY A 173 17.81 4.08 21.03
CA GLY A 173 17.38 5.30 20.34
C GLY A 173 16.93 5.09 18.90
N GLU A 174 16.66 3.85 18.50
CA GLU A 174 16.04 3.48 17.23
C GLU A 174 14.80 2.61 17.48
N VAL A 175 13.81 2.66 16.58
CA VAL A 175 12.64 1.77 16.64
C VAL A 175 12.85 0.61 15.67
N ASP A 176 13.03 -0.58 16.22
CA ASP A 176 13.10 -1.83 15.47
C ASP A 176 11.69 -2.28 15.09
N VAL A 177 11.38 -2.21 13.79
CA VAL A 177 10.07 -2.58 13.24
C VAL A 177 10.10 -3.98 12.66
N ARG A 178 9.17 -4.82 13.12
CA ARG A 178 8.98 -6.20 12.67
C ARG A 178 7.51 -6.44 12.34
N VAL A 179 7.26 -7.25 11.31
CA VAL A 179 5.91 -7.62 10.90
C VAL A 179 5.77 -9.13 10.92
N TRP A 180 4.64 -9.59 11.44
CA TRP A 180 4.20 -10.98 11.35
C TRP A 180 2.81 -11.01 10.74
N ILE A 181 2.61 -11.88 9.75
CA ILE A 181 1.30 -12.11 9.12
C ILE A 181 0.85 -13.51 9.47
N HIS A 182 -0.40 -13.63 9.92
CA HIS A 182 -1.01 -14.89 10.28
C HIS A 182 -0.94 -15.85 9.08
N PRO A 183 -0.61 -17.15 9.28
CA PRO A 183 -0.35 -18.09 8.19
C PRO A 183 -1.40 -18.10 7.06
N ASP A 184 -2.68 -18.02 7.41
CA ASP A 184 -3.79 -18.07 6.45
C ASP A 184 -3.87 -16.84 5.54
N PHE A 185 -3.28 -15.72 5.95
CA PHE A 185 -3.26 -14.47 5.18
C PHE A 185 -1.93 -14.26 4.44
N ARG A 186 -1.00 -15.22 4.50
CA ARG A 186 0.30 -15.07 3.83
C ARG A 186 0.18 -15.12 2.31
N LYS A 187 1.17 -14.51 1.66
CA LYS A 187 1.30 -14.40 0.19
C LYS A 187 0.21 -13.55 -0.47
N GLN A 188 -0.64 -12.87 0.30
CA GLN A 188 -1.71 -12.01 -0.20
C GLN A 188 -1.36 -10.51 -0.23
N GLY A 189 -0.13 -10.13 0.16
CA GLY A 189 0.35 -8.74 0.14
C GLY A 189 0.27 -7.98 1.47
N TYR A 190 -0.33 -8.57 2.52
CA TYR A 190 -0.54 -7.91 3.82
C TYR A 190 0.75 -7.43 4.50
N ALA A 191 1.86 -8.16 4.38
CA ALA A 191 3.14 -7.73 4.98
C ALA A 191 3.61 -6.39 4.40
N THR A 192 3.52 -6.23 3.08
CA THR A 192 3.90 -4.99 2.40
C THR A 192 2.95 -3.84 2.73
N ALA A 193 1.64 -4.12 2.79
CA ALA A 193 0.64 -3.12 3.17
C ALA A 193 0.84 -2.64 4.62
N ALA A 194 1.03 -3.57 5.56
CA ALA A 194 1.30 -3.28 6.96
C ALA A 194 2.57 -2.43 7.14
N MET A 195 3.68 -2.80 6.48
CA MET A 195 4.93 -2.03 6.53
C MET A 195 4.78 -0.59 6.03
N ARG A 196 3.96 -0.37 4.98
CA ARG A 196 3.71 0.97 4.44
C ARG A 196 3.01 1.86 5.45
N LYS A 197 2.00 1.33 6.14
CA LYS A 197 1.23 2.06 7.16
C LYS A 197 1.99 2.23 8.46
N ALA A 198 2.79 1.22 8.83
CA ALA A 198 3.58 1.23 10.06
C ALA A 198 4.46 2.47 10.18
N ARG A 199 5.04 2.96 9.08
CA ARG A 199 5.90 4.16 9.10
C ARG A 199 5.18 5.40 9.66
N SER A 200 3.96 5.65 9.19
CA SER A 200 3.18 6.82 9.63
C SER A 200 2.66 6.65 11.06
N GLU A 201 2.18 5.46 11.40
CA GLU A 201 1.67 5.17 12.75
C GLU A 201 2.79 5.26 13.80
N MET A 202 3.94 4.62 13.55
CA MET A 202 5.07 4.61 14.49
C MET A 202 5.65 6.00 14.70
N ALA A 203 5.60 6.90 13.71
CA ALA A 203 6.01 8.29 13.89
C ALA A 203 5.11 9.05 14.88
N GLY A 204 3.87 8.61 15.07
CA GLY A 204 2.97 9.11 16.10
C GLY A 204 3.35 8.66 17.51
N TYR A 205 3.81 7.42 17.66
CA TYR A 205 4.29 6.87 18.94
C TYR A 205 5.71 7.33 19.30
N PHE A 206 6.60 7.46 18.31
CA PHE A 206 8.02 7.75 18.50
C PHE A 206 8.45 8.95 17.64
N PRO A 207 8.03 10.18 17.97
CA PRO A 207 8.30 11.35 17.15
C PRO A 207 9.80 11.68 17.10
N GLY A 208 10.35 11.73 15.88
CA GLY A 208 11.76 12.08 15.65
C GLY A 208 12.75 10.94 15.88
N VAL A 209 12.29 9.72 16.15
CA VAL A 209 13.15 8.54 16.34
C VAL A 209 13.37 7.83 15.00
N PRO A 210 14.62 7.46 14.63
CA PRO A 210 14.89 6.65 13.45
C PRO A 210 14.18 5.30 13.50
N MET A 211 13.61 4.87 12.39
CA MET A 211 12.97 3.55 12.26
C MET A 211 13.87 2.61 11.47
N VAL A 212 14.13 1.43 12.02
CA VAL A 212 14.95 0.39 11.40
C VAL A 212 14.09 -0.83 11.14
N VAL A 213 14.01 -1.24 9.87
CA VAL A 213 13.33 -2.48 9.49
C VAL A 213 14.35 -3.59 9.46
N ARG A 214 14.23 -4.54 10.39
CA ARG A 214 15.08 -5.73 10.41
C ARG A 214 14.31 -6.91 9.80
N ALA A 215 14.98 -7.66 8.92
CA ALA A 215 14.48 -8.99 8.59
C ALA A 215 14.40 -9.81 9.88
N PRO A 216 13.38 -10.68 10.06
CA PRO A 216 13.36 -11.57 11.21
C PRO A 216 14.67 -12.35 11.27
N GLY A 217 15.43 -12.11 12.34
CA GLY A 217 16.71 -12.79 12.58
C GLY A 217 16.47 -14.28 12.76
N VAL A 218 17.35 -15.08 12.17
CA VAL A 218 17.50 -16.52 12.46
C VAL A 218 18.11 -16.66 13.84
#